data_AF-A0A238KUJ5-F1
#
_entry.id   AF-A0A238KUJ5-F1
#
_cell.length_a   1.000
_cell.length_b   1.000
_cell.length_c   1.000
_cell.angle_alpha   90.00
_cell.angle_beta   90.00
_cell.angle_gamma   90.00
#
_symmetry.space_group_name_H-M   'P 1'
#
loop_
_entity.id
_entity.type
_entity.pdbx_description
1 polymer ?
#
loop_
_entity_poly.entity_id
_entity_poly.type
_entity_poly.pdbx_seq_one_letter_code
_entity_poly.pdbx_strand_id
1 'polypeptide(L)'
;MSQGLIQHYLPVFRHYLSRIDHLAERGTAAHLSARLSPDGFTALEHFAIAQRYILRGVYPLIGQDLPEMEEVTDHAGLRKRGGFVRSCLDEVAKCSAQNADDITHVAGHSTLRQSPYDYIALYAAPNFFFHMNMGYAILRSQGAQVGKGDFDGFHSYPQGFSFQNDGAGPMPVQTEQQ
;
A
#
# COMPACT_ATOMS: atom_id res chain seq x y z
N MET A 1 -21.87 5.53 -11.09
CA MET A 1 -20.53 6.12 -10.92
C MET A 1 -19.64 5.29 -10.00
N SER A 2 -20.11 4.89 -8.81
CA SER A 2 -19.36 4.07 -7.85
C SER A 2 -18.91 2.69 -8.36
N GLN A 3 -19.71 2.01 -9.19
CA GLN A 3 -19.30 0.72 -9.80
C GLN A 3 -18.01 0.86 -10.63
N GLY A 4 -17.90 1.95 -11.39
CA GLY A 4 -16.70 2.26 -12.14
C GLY A 4 -15.51 2.46 -11.21
N LEU A 5 -15.67 3.17 -10.09
CA LEU A 5 -14.60 3.36 -9.10
C LEU A 5 -14.09 2.03 -8.56
N ILE A 6 -14.99 1.11 -8.19
CA ILE A 6 -14.62 -0.23 -7.73
C ILE A 6 -13.79 -0.96 -8.80
N GLN A 7 -14.25 -0.95 -10.06
CA GLN A 7 -13.54 -1.59 -11.18
C GLN A 7 -12.15 -0.99 -11.43
N HIS A 8 -11.97 0.32 -11.22
CA HIS A 8 -10.69 1.00 -11.43
C HIS A 8 -9.71 0.77 -10.27
N TYR A 9 -10.18 0.80 -9.02
CA TYR A 9 -9.30 0.72 -7.85
C TYR A 9 -9.01 -0.70 -7.37
N LEU A 10 -9.88 -1.69 -7.64
CA LEU A 10 -9.62 -3.10 -7.35
C LEU A 10 -8.27 -3.59 -7.89
N PRO A 11 -7.93 -3.44 -9.19
CA PRO A 11 -6.65 -3.90 -9.71
C PRO A 11 -5.47 -3.15 -9.09
N VAL A 12 -5.62 -1.85 -8.81
CA VAL A 12 -4.59 -1.03 -8.13
C VAL A 12 -4.31 -1.60 -6.73
N PHE A 13 -5.35 -1.78 -5.92
CA PHE A 13 -5.18 -2.30 -4.56
C PHE A 13 -4.68 -3.75 -4.54
N ARG A 14 -5.14 -4.62 -5.46
CA ARG A 14 -4.61 -6.00 -5.58
C ARG A 14 -3.11 -6.00 -5.91
N HIS A 15 -2.71 -5.16 -6.86
CA HIS A 15 -1.30 -5.02 -7.26
C HIS A 15 -0.45 -4.58 -6.07
N TYR A 16 -0.78 -3.44 -5.46
CA TYR A 16 0.04 -2.88 -4.38
C TYR A 16 -0.08 -3.66 -3.06
N LEU A 17 -1.15 -4.42 -2.82
CA LEU A 17 -1.20 -5.40 -1.75
C LEU A 17 -0.12 -6.48 -1.92
N SER A 18 0.06 -7.01 -3.13
CA SER A 18 1.15 -7.95 -3.43
C SER A 18 2.55 -7.34 -3.29
N ARG A 19 2.65 -6.02 -3.45
CA ARG A 19 3.90 -5.28 -3.24
C ARG A 19 4.20 -5.07 -1.77
N ILE A 20 3.19 -4.88 -0.92
CA ILE A 20 3.37 -4.90 0.54
C ILE A 20 3.94 -6.25 1.00
N ASP A 21 3.36 -7.37 0.56
CA ASP A 21 3.84 -8.71 0.93
C ASP A 21 5.33 -8.88 0.56
N HIS A 22 5.69 -8.51 -0.67
CA HIS A 22 7.05 -8.58 -1.18
C HIS A 22 8.03 -7.65 -0.45
N LEU A 23 7.65 -6.40 -0.20
CA LEU A 23 8.50 -5.48 0.57
C LEU A 23 8.76 -6.00 1.98
N ALA A 24 7.75 -6.55 2.65
CA ALA A 24 7.91 -7.13 3.97
C ALA A 24 8.85 -8.35 3.95
N GLU A 25 8.78 -9.22 2.93
CA GLU A 25 9.69 -10.36 2.73
C GLU A 25 11.15 -9.95 2.47
N ARG A 26 11.38 -8.76 1.90
CA ARG A 26 12.73 -8.19 1.72
C ARG A 26 13.29 -7.60 3.03
N GLY A 27 12.45 -7.40 4.04
CA GLY A 27 12.82 -6.90 5.36
C GLY A 27 13.17 -8.02 6.35
N THR A 28 13.89 -7.66 7.42
CA THR A 28 14.06 -8.52 8.60
C THR A 28 13.05 -8.09 9.67
N ALA A 29 12.90 -8.86 10.74
CA ALA A 29 12.10 -8.44 11.90
C ALA A 29 12.58 -7.10 12.48
N ALA A 30 13.90 -6.84 12.48
CA ALA A 30 14.46 -5.58 12.93
C ALA A 30 14.06 -4.41 12.00
N HIS A 31 14.07 -4.61 10.67
CA HIS A 31 13.61 -3.60 9.73
C HIS A 31 12.11 -3.29 9.91
N LEU A 32 11.29 -4.33 10.14
CA LEU A 32 9.85 -4.18 10.33
C LEU A 32 9.46 -3.46 11.63
N SER A 33 10.26 -3.63 12.68
CA SER A 33 10.06 -2.96 13.97
C SER A 33 10.64 -1.55 14.04
N ALA A 34 11.40 -1.10 13.03
CA ALA A 34 12.00 0.23 12.99
C ALA A 34 10.96 1.32 12.69
N ARG A 35 11.27 2.57 13.08
CA ARG A 35 10.46 3.79 12.91
C ARG A 35 11.33 4.91 12.31
N LEU A 36 10.73 5.89 11.62
CA LEU A 36 11.46 7.10 11.15
C LEU A 36 11.66 8.13 12.26
N SER A 37 10.71 8.24 13.18
CA SER A 37 10.76 9.12 14.33
C SER A 37 10.40 8.33 15.60
N PRO A 38 10.81 8.81 16.80
CA PRO A 38 10.53 8.12 18.06
C PRO A 38 9.03 7.90 18.34
N ASP A 39 8.18 8.78 17.84
CA ASP A 39 6.72 8.81 18.02
C ASP A 39 5.94 8.29 16.80
N GLY A 40 6.61 8.02 15.68
CA GLY A 40 5.98 7.55 14.44
C GLY A 40 5.68 6.05 14.47
N PHE A 41 4.91 5.56 13.51
CA PHE A 41 4.62 4.13 13.38
C PHE A 41 5.84 3.31 12.91
N THR A 42 5.86 2.02 13.20
CA THR A 42 6.84 1.08 12.63
C THR A 42 6.57 0.81 11.15
N ALA A 43 7.53 0.26 10.42
CA ALA A 43 7.27 -0.25 9.07
C ALA A 43 6.13 -1.29 9.05
N LEU A 44 6.08 -2.19 10.04
CA LEU A 44 5.02 -3.18 10.19
C LEU A 44 3.65 -2.52 10.36
N GLU A 45 3.55 -1.56 11.28
CA GLU A 45 2.32 -0.81 11.55
C GLU A 45 1.88 -0.04 10.30
N HIS A 46 2.80 0.61 9.58
CA HIS A 46 2.52 1.28 8.31
C HIS A 46 1.95 0.31 7.26
N PHE A 47 2.56 -0.85 7.04
CA PHE A 47 2.02 -1.83 6.10
C PHE A 47 0.65 -2.38 6.54
N ALA A 48 0.48 -2.64 7.83
CA ALA A 48 -0.79 -3.10 8.39
C ALA A 48 -1.91 -2.06 8.24
N ILE A 49 -1.59 -0.76 8.37
CA ILE A 49 -2.53 0.34 8.14
C ILE A 49 -2.84 0.49 6.64
N ALA A 50 -1.84 0.35 5.76
CA ALA A 50 -2.06 0.35 4.32
C ALA A 50 -3.05 -0.76 3.89
N GLN A 51 -2.87 -1.98 4.40
CA GLN A 51 -3.82 -3.09 4.19
C GLN A 51 -5.24 -2.72 4.65
N ARG A 52 -5.38 -2.06 5.81
CA ARG A 52 -6.69 -1.56 6.28
C ARG A 52 -7.29 -0.52 5.34
N TYR A 53 -6.48 0.38 4.79
CA TYR A 53 -6.96 1.44 3.88
C TYR A 53 -7.48 0.90 2.55
N ILE A 54 -7.01 -0.26 2.09
CA ILE A 54 -7.60 -0.95 0.94
C ILE A 54 -9.08 -1.24 1.22
N LEU A 55 -9.41 -1.86 2.36
CA LEU A 55 -10.80 -2.16 2.71
C LEU A 55 -11.59 -0.89 3.04
N ARG A 56 -10.99 0.09 3.73
CA ARG A 56 -11.62 1.41 3.95
C ARG A 56 -11.98 2.10 2.64
N GLY A 57 -11.19 1.92 1.59
CA GLY A 57 -11.45 2.53 0.28
C GLY A 57 -12.62 1.92 -0.46
N VAL A 58 -12.83 0.60 -0.34
CA VAL A 58 -13.81 -0.13 -1.19
C VAL A 58 -15.09 -0.53 -0.49
N TYR A 59 -15.07 -0.81 0.82
CA TYR A 59 -16.27 -1.27 1.55
C TYR A 59 -17.39 -0.22 1.60
N PRO A 60 -17.08 1.06 1.86
CA PRO A 60 -18.07 2.11 1.74
C PRO A 60 -18.64 2.23 0.32
N LEU A 61 -17.93 1.86 -0.75
CA LEU A 61 -18.47 1.94 -2.11
C LEU A 61 -19.54 0.88 -2.41
N ILE A 62 -19.59 -0.20 -1.62
CA ILE A 62 -20.62 -1.25 -1.69
C ILE A 62 -21.63 -1.16 -0.54
N GLY A 63 -21.56 -0.11 0.28
CA GLY A 63 -22.49 0.11 1.39
C GLY A 63 -22.37 -0.93 2.51
N GLN A 64 -21.19 -1.51 2.70
CA GLN A 64 -20.93 -2.49 3.76
C GLN A 64 -19.99 -1.94 4.82
N ASP A 65 -20.16 -2.43 6.05
CA ASP A 65 -19.25 -2.15 7.15
C ASP A 65 -17.90 -2.85 6.95
N LEU A 66 -16.84 -2.24 7.45
CA LEU A 66 -15.52 -2.85 7.39
C LEU A 66 -15.49 -4.14 8.20
N PRO A 67 -14.90 -5.21 7.67
CA PRO A 67 -14.70 -6.41 8.46
C PRO A 67 -13.66 -6.15 9.54
N GLU A 68 -13.79 -6.86 10.65
CA GLU A 68 -12.79 -6.88 11.69
C GLU A 68 -11.48 -7.48 11.16
N MET A 69 -10.35 -6.90 11.55
CA MET A 69 -9.02 -7.34 11.14
C MET A 69 -8.17 -7.57 12.39
N GLU A 70 -7.72 -8.81 12.56
CA GLU A 70 -6.79 -9.19 13.64
C GLU A 70 -5.53 -8.33 13.62
N GLU A 71 -5.03 -7.91 14.79
CA GLU A 71 -3.79 -7.14 14.92
C GLU A 71 -2.57 -7.86 14.34
N VAL A 72 -1.64 -7.08 13.81
CA VAL A 72 -0.42 -7.59 13.16
C VAL A 72 0.77 -7.33 14.06
N THR A 73 1.39 -8.40 14.55
CA THR A 73 2.54 -8.33 15.48
C THR A 73 3.86 -8.73 14.83
N ASP A 74 3.83 -9.38 13.68
CA ASP A 74 5.01 -9.84 12.96
C ASP A 74 4.74 -10.01 11.46
N HIS A 75 5.76 -10.51 10.74
CA HIS A 75 5.72 -10.79 9.30
C HIS A 75 4.60 -11.79 8.94
N ALA A 76 4.46 -12.87 9.71
CA ALA A 76 3.47 -13.91 9.44
C ALA A 76 2.04 -13.37 9.59
N GLY A 77 1.80 -12.55 10.62
CA GLY A 77 0.55 -11.82 10.83
C GLY A 77 0.25 -10.86 9.68
N LEU A 78 1.25 -10.13 9.18
CA LEU A 78 1.07 -9.22 8.04
C LEU A 78 0.66 -9.98 6.78
N ARG A 79 1.33 -11.10 6.49
CA ARG A 79 1.02 -11.98 5.36
C ARG A 79 -0.37 -12.62 5.50
N LYS A 80 -0.75 -13.07 6.70
CA LYS A 80 -2.09 -13.61 7.00
C LYS A 80 -3.16 -12.55 6.73
N ARG A 81 -2.96 -11.32 7.24
CA ARG A 81 -3.87 -10.18 7.00
C ARG A 81 -3.92 -9.82 5.51
N GLY A 82 -2.81 -9.90 4.78
CA GLY A 82 -2.77 -9.71 3.33
C GLY A 82 -3.63 -10.73 2.56
N GLY A 83 -3.56 -12.00 2.96
CA GLY A 83 -4.44 -13.05 2.43
C GLY A 83 -5.92 -12.77 2.69
N PHE A 84 -6.26 -12.33 3.91
CA PHE A 84 -7.62 -11.93 4.27
C PHE A 84 -8.14 -10.76 3.41
N VAL A 85 -7.36 -9.68 3.29
CA VAL A 85 -7.71 -8.51 2.46
C VAL A 85 -7.93 -8.93 1.00
N ARG A 86 -7.11 -9.85 0.48
CA ARG A 86 -7.26 -10.37 -0.88
C ARG A 86 -8.61 -11.07 -1.07
N SER A 87 -9.00 -11.94 -0.14
CA SER A 87 -10.31 -12.59 -0.16
C SER A 87 -11.47 -11.58 -0.09
N CYS A 88 -11.35 -10.54 0.75
CA CYS A 88 -12.33 -9.46 0.79
C CYS A 88 -12.46 -8.73 -0.55
N LEU A 89 -11.34 -8.44 -1.25
CA LEU A 89 -11.39 -7.83 -2.58
C LEU A 89 -12.06 -8.73 -3.62
N ASP A 90 -11.93 -10.05 -3.50
CA ASP A 90 -12.60 -11.02 -4.37
C ASP A 90 -14.12 -11.02 -4.17
N GLU A 91 -14.59 -10.84 -2.93
CA GLU A 91 -16.02 -10.66 -2.65
C GLU A 91 -16.53 -9.29 -3.11
N VAL A 92 -15.80 -8.20 -2.85
CA VAL A 92 -16.14 -6.85 -3.33
C VAL A 92 -16.31 -6.83 -4.85
N ALA A 93 -15.48 -7.56 -5.60
CA ALA A 93 -15.56 -7.64 -7.06
C ALA A 93 -16.88 -8.24 -7.58
N LYS A 94 -17.60 -9.01 -6.75
CA LYS A 94 -18.90 -9.62 -7.07
C LYS A 94 -20.08 -8.75 -6.62
N CYS A 95 -19.84 -7.74 -5.79
CA CYS A 95 -20.88 -6.85 -5.28
C CYS A 95 -21.27 -5.76 -6.28
N SER A 96 -22.54 -5.35 -6.21
CA SER A 96 -22.99 -4.10 -6.81
C SER A 96 -22.60 -2.94 -5.89
N ALA A 97 -22.13 -1.84 -6.48
CA ALA A 97 -21.89 -0.61 -5.76
C ALA A 97 -23.21 -0.07 -5.16
N GLN A 98 -23.10 0.57 -4.00
CA GLN A 98 -24.24 1.29 -3.44
C GLN A 98 -24.56 2.55 -4.26
N ASN A 99 -25.82 2.97 -4.21
CA ASN A 99 -26.30 4.19 -4.83
C ASN A 99 -26.42 5.32 -3.80
N ALA A 100 -25.28 5.68 -3.19
CA ALA A 100 -25.19 6.78 -2.24
C ALA A 100 -24.51 7.99 -2.91
N ASP A 101 -25.07 9.18 -2.69
CA ASP A 101 -24.50 10.45 -3.17
C ASP A 101 -23.22 10.82 -2.42
N ASP A 102 -23.10 10.40 -1.16
CA ASP A 102 -21.96 10.72 -0.30
C ASP A 102 -21.55 9.55 0.62
N ILE A 103 -20.28 9.57 1.01
CA ILE A 103 -19.67 8.73 2.04
C ILE A 103 -19.34 9.61 3.24
N THR A 104 -19.90 9.27 4.40
CA THR A 104 -19.56 9.90 5.68
C THR A 104 -18.48 9.10 6.38
N HIS A 105 -17.39 9.76 6.79
CA HIS A 105 -16.27 9.10 7.48
C HIS A 105 -15.56 10.04 8.46
N VAL A 106 -14.71 9.47 9.31
CA VAL A 106 -13.91 10.20 10.28
C VAL A 106 -12.44 10.22 9.86
N ALA A 107 -11.85 11.43 9.88
CA ALA A 107 -10.44 11.70 9.62
C ALA A 107 -9.86 12.47 10.82
N GLY A 108 -9.20 11.75 11.73
CA GLY A 108 -8.77 12.31 13.01
C GLY A 108 -9.98 12.79 13.83
N HIS A 109 -10.04 14.09 14.11
CA HIS A 109 -11.16 14.72 14.84
C HIS A 109 -12.25 15.30 13.94
N SER A 110 -12.14 15.13 12.61
CA SER A 110 -13.10 15.69 11.65
C SER A 110 -14.02 14.62 11.11
N THR A 111 -15.33 14.90 11.11
CA THR A 111 -16.31 14.14 10.34
C THR A 111 -16.45 14.79 8.96
N LEU A 112 -16.19 14.02 7.91
CA LEU A 112 -16.24 14.46 6.53
C LEU A 112 -17.37 13.75 5.80
N ARG A 113 -17.98 14.46 4.85
CA ARG A 113 -18.97 13.93 3.91
C ARG A 113 -18.49 14.27 2.51
N GLN A 114 -18.25 13.26 1.70
CA GLN A 114 -17.61 13.40 0.38
C GLN A 114 -18.32 12.55 -0.66
N SER A 115 -18.27 12.97 -1.92
CA SER A 115 -18.71 12.11 -3.03
C SER A 115 -17.92 10.79 -3.04
N PRO A 116 -18.48 9.69 -3.57
CA PRO A 116 -17.75 8.42 -3.70
C PRO A 116 -16.40 8.56 -4.41
N TYR A 117 -16.30 9.47 -5.40
CA TYR A 117 -15.06 9.75 -6.11
C TYR A 117 -14.04 10.43 -5.20
N ASP A 118 -14.40 11.54 -4.55
CA ASP A 118 -13.49 12.29 -3.69
C ASP A 118 -13.03 11.44 -2.50
N TYR A 119 -13.94 10.63 -1.94
CA TYR A 119 -13.61 9.72 -0.86
C TYR A 119 -12.50 8.75 -1.25
N ILE A 120 -12.61 8.04 -2.37
CA ILE A 120 -11.57 7.08 -2.74
C ILE A 120 -10.32 7.75 -3.29
N ALA A 121 -10.47 8.75 -4.16
CA ALA A 121 -9.36 9.36 -4.89
C ALA A 121 -8.56 10.37 -4.08
N LEU A 122 -9.21 11.11 -3.18
CA LEU A 122 -8.58 12.20 -2.42
C LEU A 122 -8.37 11.85 -0.94
N TYR A 123 -9.04 10.83 -0.42
CA TYR A 123 -8.87 10.39 0.97
C TYR A 123 -8.29 8.97 1.09
N ALA A 124 -8.99 7.94 0.64
CA ALA A 124 -8.60 6.56 0.93
C ALA A 124 -7.31 6.13 0.19
N ALA A 125 -7.22 6.34 -1.12
CA ALA A 125 -6.05 5.96 -1.90
C ALA A 125 -4.79 6.76 -1.54
N PRO A 126 -4.85 8.09 -1.30
CA PRO A 126 -3.70 8.84 -0.80
C PRO A 126 -3.19 8.33 0.56
N ASN A 127 -4.08 8.01 1.49
CA ASN A 127 -3.69 7.40 2.77
C ASN A 127 -3.05 6.02 2.58
N PHE A 128 -3.63 5.18 1.71
CA PHE A 128 -3.05 3.89 1.36
C PHE A 128 -1.59 4.03 0.88
N PHE A 129 -1.35 4.90 -0.11
CA PHE A 129 -0.01 5.10 -0.66
C PHE A 129 0.94 5.79 0.32
N PHE A 130 0.45 6.70 1.16
CA PHE A 130 1.23 7.30 2.23
C PHE A 130 1.81 6.22 3.16
N HIS A 131 0.94 5.35 3.70
CA HIS A 131 1.38 4.31 4.62
C HIS A 131 2.28 3.28 3.94
N MET A 132 1.97 2.88 2.70
CA MET A 132 2.85 1.98 1.95
C MET A 132 4.24 2.59 1.71
N ASN A 133 4.31 3.87 1.32
CA ASN A 133 5.56 4.58 1.09
C ASN A 133 6.37 4.75 2.38
N MET A 134 5.73 5.01 3.51
CA MET A 134 6.42 5.08 4.81
C MET A 134 7.03 3.73 5.21
N GLY A 135 6.30 2.63 5.02
CA GLY A 135 6.86 1.29 5.23
C GLY A 135 8.08 1.04 4.35
N TYR A 136 7.99 1.33 3.05
CA TYR A 136 9.12 1.26 2.11
C TYR A 136 10.32 2.13 2.56
N ALA A 137 10.06 3.39 2.91
CA ALA A 137 11.10 4.35 3.30
C ALA A 137 11.83 3.90 4.58
N ILE A 138 11.11 3.38 5.58
CA ILE A 138 11.70 2.83 6.80
C ILE A 138 12.60 1.63 6.48
N LEU A 139 12.10 0.67 5.70
CA LEU A 139 12.91 -0.48 5.29
C LEU A 139 14.22 -0.01 4.61
N ARG A 140 14.09 0.93 3.68
CA ARG A 140 15.23 1.46 2.93
C ARG A 140 16.21 2.23 3.83
N SER A 141 15.71 3.05 4.75
CA SER A 141 16.57 3.84 5.67
C SER A 141 17.32 2.96 6.65
N GLN A 142 16.80 1.76 6.96
CA GLN A 142 17.47 0.76 7.80
C GLN A 142 18.42 -0.16 7.01
N GLY A 143 18.67 0.13 5.74
CA GLY A 143 19.62 -0.64 4.92
C GLY A 143 19.04 -1.89 4.26
N ALA A 144 17.73 -2.11 4.29
CA ALA A 144 17.12 -3.18 3.50
C ALA A 144 17.39 -2.95 2.01
N GLN A 145 17.66 -4.05 1.30
CA GLN A 145 17.94 -4.05 -0.14
C GLN A 145 16.64 -3.94 -0.93
N VAL A 146 15.91 -2.84 -0.77
CA VAL A 146 14.66 -2.53 -1.49
C VAL A 146 14.86 -1.32 -2.41
N GLY A 147 14.24 -1.35 -3.58
CA GLY A 147 14.26 -0.29 -4.58
C GLY A 147 12.87 0.00 -5.13
N LYS A 148 12.79 0.91 -6.10
CA LYS A 148 11.51 1.31 -6.72
C LYS A 148 10.78 0.14 -7.40
N GLY A 149 11.53 -0.80 -7.96
CA GLY A 149 10.97 -2.03 -8.54
C GLY A 149 10.28 -2.94 -7.53
N ASP A 150 10.76 -2.98 -6.28
CA ASP A 150 10.08 -3.69 -5.20
C ASP A 150 8.77 -3.00 -4.82
N PHE A 151 8.72 -1.67 -4.93
CA PHE A 151 7.55 -0.85 -4.60
C PHE A 151 6.44 -0.96 -5.64
N ASP A 152 6.73 -0.74 -6.93
CA ASP A 152 5.71 -0.70 -7.99
C ASP A 152 5.70 -1.90 -8.92
N GLY A 153 6.72 -2.76 -8.91
CA GLY A 153 6.79 -3.93 -9.80
C GLY A 153 7.05 -3.61 -11.27
N PHE A 154 7.29 -2.34 -11.63
CA PHE A 154 7.51 -1.90 -13.00
C PHE A 154 8.91 -1.37 -13.23
N HIS A 155 9.52 -0.74 -12.23
CA HIS A 155 10.89 -0.25 -12.37
C HIS A 155 11.90 -1.40 -12.34
N SER A 156 12.83 -1.39 -13.28
CA SER A 156 13.96 -2.30 -13.34
C SER A 156 15.24 -1.47 -13.47
N TYR A 157 16.22 -1.77 -12.62
CA TYR A 157 17.54 -1.15 -12.64
C TYR A 157 18.61 -2.24 -12.64
N PRO A 158 19.73 -2.05 -13.36
CA PRO A 158 20.88 -2.95 -13.25
C PRO A 158 21.36 -3.07 -11.81
N GLN A 159 21.93 -4.21 -11.46
CA GLN A 159 22.53 -4.40 -10.14
C GLN A 159 23.62 -3.34 -9.92
N GLY A 160 23.58 -2.66 -8.76
CA GLY A 160 24.54 -1.61 -8.42
C GLY A 160 24.25 -0.24 -9.06
N PHE A 161 23.13 -0.08 -9.77
CA PHE A 161 22.74 1.21 -10.32
C PHE A 161 22.44 2.24 -9.21
N SER A 162 22.98 3.45 -9.36
CA SER A 162 22.71 4.61 -8.51
C SER A 162 22.44 5.85 -9.37
N PHE A 163 21.45 6.66 -8.99
CA PHE A 163 21.24 7.98 -9.58
C PHE A 163 22.22 9.04 -9.02
N GLN A 164 22.77 8.78 -7.83
CA GLN A 164 23.78 9.64 -7.22
C GLN A 164 25.13 9.04 -7.55
N ASN A 165 25.92 9.74 -8.36
CA ASN A 165 27.31 9.39 -8.58
C ASN A 165 28.08 9.82 -7.34
N ASP A 166 28.70 8.89 -6.64
CA ASP A 166 29.68 9.17 -5.58
C ASP A 166 31.01 9.72 -6.15
N GLY A 167 30.96 10.42 -7.29
CA GLY A 167 32.12 10.89 -8.06
C GLY A 167 32.60 9.95 -9.17
N ALA A 168 32.12 8.70 -9.22
CA ALA A 168 32.28 7.84 -10.39
C ALA A 168 31.06 8.01 -11.29
N GLY A 169 31.24 8.58 -12.48
CA GLY A 169 30.16 8.79 -13.46
C GLY A 169 29.41 7.49 -13.79
N PRO A 170 28.22 7.57 -14.42
CA PRO A 170 27.47 6.37 -14.76
C PRO A 170 28.35 5.47 -15.64
N MET A 171 28.63 4.26 -15.16
CA MET A 171 29.25 3.23 -15.99
C MET A 171 28.34 3.03 -17.21
N PRO A 172 28.86 3.18 -18.45
CA PRO A 172 28.04 3.04 -19.63
C PRO A 172 27.40 1.65 -19.63
N VAL A 173 26.08 1.62 -19.78
CA VAL A 173 25.34 0.40 -20.08
C VAL A 173 25.94 -0.15 -21.37
N GLN A 174 26.68 -1.25 -21.29
CA GLN A 174 27.02 -2.03 -22.46
C GLN A 174 25.71 -2.63 -22.98
N THR A 175 25.08 -1.96 -23.94
CA THR A 175 24.11 -2.60 -24.82
C THR A 175 24.86 -3.65 -25.62
N GLU A 176 24.81 -4.90 -25.18
CA GLU A 176 25.08 -6.03 -26.06
C GLU A 176 24.00 -6.03 -27.15
N GLN A 177 24.42 -5.64 -28.36
CA GLN A 177 23.71 -6.00 -29.56
C GLN A 177 23.91 -7.50 -29.80
N GLN A 178 22.82 -8.26 -29.77
CA GLN A 178 22.59 -9.44 -30.61
C GLN A 178 21.11 -9.83 -30.59
#